data_AF-A0A8D2IH68-F1
#
_entry.id   AF-A0A8D2IH68-F1
#
_cell.length_a   1.000
_cell.length_b   1.000
_cell.length_c   1.000
_cell.angle_alpha   90.00
_cell.angle_beta   90.00
_cell.angle_gamma   90.00
#
_symmetry.space_group_name_H-M   'P 1'
#
loop_
_entity.id
_entity.type
_entity.pdbx_description
1 polymer ?
#
loop_
_entity_poly.entity_id
_entity_poly.type
_entity_poly.pdbx_seq_one_letter_code
_entity_poly.pdbx_strand_id
1 'polypeptide(L)'
;MLHFIQRFSQASSKMLKYPFTMSMGTRRIDILSLKSSLHQNLFLFFPTSCVFPSFPVCMSKTRWYHTSPCSFKKKQKQVVLPARPPSTITYLPDSPKPALYITLAGLIPFIAPPLIMVMTKTYIPELAFTQMAYGASFLSFLGGVRWGFALPEGSPAKPDYLNLANSATPVVFSWFAILFSEGLSEAIVLVIIGLGIALHVELFLLPHYPNWFKALRILVTLVAFFSFVVTLLLKDIYPEKGPK
;
A
#
# COMPACT_ATOMS: atom_id res chain seq x y z
N MET A 1 9.68 27.25 -26.64
CA MET A 1 8.95 25.98 -26.45
C MET A 1 8.21 25.45 -27.69
N LEU A 2 7.89 26.23 -28.72
CA LEU A 2 7.07 25.74 -29.87
C LEU A 2 7.81 24.83 -30.89
N HIS A 3 9.14 24.94 -31.03
CA HIS A 3 9.89 24.21 -32.08
C HIS A 3 10.00 22.69 -31.90
N PHE A 4 9.75 22.15 -30.69
CA PHE A 4 9.91 20.72 -30.42
C PHE A 4 8.72 19.88 -30.93
N ILE A 5 7.52 20.45 -30.92
CA ILE A 5 6.27 19.78 -31.33
C ILE A 5 6.24 19.55 -32.84
N GLN A 6 6.73 20.52 -33.62
CA GLN A 6 6.69 20.47 -35.09
C GLN A 6 7.55 19.33 -35.68
N ARG A 7 8.56 18.83 -34.95
CA ARG A 7 9.45 17.76 -35.41
C ARG A 7 8.83 16.36 -35.39
N PHE A 8 7.77 16.14 -34.60
CA PHE A 8 7.07 14.85 -34.54
C PHE A 8 5.94 14.70 -35.58
N SER A 9 5.51 15.79 -36.22
CA SER A 9 4.38 15.76 -37.17
C SER A 9 4.68 15.13 -38.54
N GLN A 10 5.93 14.75 -38.83
CA GLN A 10 6.38 14.31 -40.16
C GLN A 10 6.83 12.84 -40.25
N ALA A 11 6.62 12.04 -39.19
CA ALA A 11 7.04 10.64 -39.16
C ALA A 11 5.90 9.64 -39.43
N SER A 12 5.82 9.19 -40.70
CA SER A 12 5.25 7.91 -41.17
C SER A 12 3.80 7.53 -40.81
N SER A 13 2.88 7.81 -41.74
CA SER A 13 1.49 7.30 -41.75
C SER A 13 1.32 5.91 -42.39
N LYS A 14 2.37 5.06 -42.41
CA LYS A 14 2.36 3.77 -43.13
C LYS A 14 2.64 2.56 -42.23
N MET A 15 1.68 2.17 -41.41
CA MET A 15 1.50 0.76 -40.99
C MET A 15 0.10 0.50 -40.41
N LEU A 16 -0.91 0.38 -41.28
CA LEU A 16 -2.22 -0.16 -40.91
C LEU A 16 -2.70 -1.12 -42.00
N LYS A 17 -2.39 -2.42 -41.86
CA LYS A 17 -2.97 -3.54 -42.62
C LYS A 17 -2.53 -4.89 -42.02
N TYR A 18 -3.14 -5.25 -40.91
CA TYR A 18 -3.24 -6.65 -40.46
C TYR A 18 -4.70 -6.94 -40.14
N PRO A 19 -5.39 -7.82 -40.88
CA PRO A 19 -6.76 -8.21 -40.57
C PRO A 19 -6.73 -9.14 -39.35
N PHE A 20 -7.13 -8.62 -38.19
CA PHE A 20 -7.28 -9.42 -36.98
C PHE A 20 -8.59 -10.21 -37.09
N THR A 21 -8.53 -11.45 -37.58
CA THR A 21 -9.69 -12.34 -37.67
C THR A 21 -10.14 -12.77 -36.28
N MET A 22 -11.15 -12.09 -35.73
CA MET A 22 -11.84 -12.56 -34.53
C MET A 22 -12.53 -13.90 -34.82
N SER A 23 -12.03 -14.98 -34.22
CA SER A 23 -12.78 -16.22 -34.13
C SER A 23 -13.95 -16.01 -33.17
N MET A 24 -15.15 -15.94 -33.73
CA MET A 24 -16.41 -15.84 -32.99
C MET A 24 -16.68 -17.18 -32.30
N GLY A 25 -16.20 -17.31 -31.05
CA GLY A 25 -16.43 -18.50 -30.24
C GLY A 25 -17.91 -18.62 -29.85
N THR A 26 -18.66 -19.46 -30.56
CA THR A 26 -20.09 -19.68 -30.39
C THR A 26 -20.42 -20.23 -28.99
N ARG A 27 -20.68 -19.34 -28.02
CA ARG A 27 -21.06 -19.72 -26.66
C ARG A 27 -22.51 -20.22 -26.66
N ARG A 28 -22.67 -21.55 -26.69
CA ARG A 28 -23.96 -22.24 -26.60
C ARG A 28 -24.70 -21.79 -25.34
N ILE A 29 -25.96 -21.39 -25.49
CA ILE A 29 -26.86 -21.02 -24.40
C ILE A 29 -27.65 -22.27 -24.02
N ASP A 30 -27.29 -22.90 -22.92
CA ASP A 30 -28.10 -23.97 -22.32
C ASP A 30 -28.94 -23.39 -21.17
N ILE A 31 -30.22 -23.10 -21.49
CA ILE A 31 -31.27 -22.82 -20.51
C ILE A 31 -31.71 -24.16 -19.92
N LEU A 32 -31.51 -24.40 -18.62
CA LEU A 32 -32.21 -25.50 -17.93
C LEU A 32 -32.51 -25.22 -16.45
N SER A 33 -33.82 -25.10 -16.18
CA SER A 33 -34.53 -25.33 -14.91
C SER A 33 -33.96 -24.78 -13.59
N LEU A 34 -34.57 -23.68 -13.12
CA LEU A 34 -34.75 -23.40 -11.70
C LEU A 34 -35.46 -24.59 -11.02
N LYS A 35 -34.82 -25.26 -10.05
CA LYS A 35 -35.51 -26.21 -9.16
C LYS A 35 -35.23 -25.86 -7.70
N SER A 36 -36.28 -25.45 -7.01
CA SER A 36 -36.27 -25.10 -5.59
C SER A 36 -36.03 -26.32 -4.70
N SER A 37 -35.09 -26.22 -3.76
CA SER A 37 -34.94 -27.15 -2.63
C SER A 37 -34.74 -26.36 -1.33
N LEU A 38 -35.86 -25.90 -0.76
CA LEU A 38 -35.91 -25.30 0.56
C LEU A 38 -35.99 -26.43 1.60
N HIS A 39 -34.87 -26.76 2.25
CA HIS A 39 -34.81 -27.83 3.24
C HIS A 39 -34.63 -27.24 4.65
N GLN A 40 -35.75 -26.94 5.29
CA GLN A 40 -35.81 -26.54 6.69
C GLN A 40 -35.82 -27.78 7.60
N ASN A 41 -34.90 -27.85 8.55
CA ASN A 41 -35.05 -28.63 9.79
C ASN A 41 -35.31 -27.61 10.92
N LEU A 42 -36.37 -27.74 11.74
CA LEU A 42 -36.46 -28.65 12.91
C LEU A 42 -35.28 -28.43 13.87
N PHE A 43 -35.44 -28.08 15.15
CA PHE A 43 -36.59 -28.04 16.08
C PHE A 43 -36.61 -26.68 16.83
N LEU A 44 -37.42 -26.33 17.84
CA LEU A 44 -38.49 -26.99 18.63
C LEU A 44 -39.39 -25.87 19.23
N PHE A 45 -40.67 -26.12 19.56
CA PHE A 45 -41.49 -25.15 20.31
C PHE A 45 -42.53 -25.79 21.25
N PHE A 46 -42.61 -25.24 22.48
CA PHE A 46 -43.61 -25.46 23.55
C PHE A 46 -43.56 -26.84 24.27
N PRO A 47 -44.03 -26.96 25.55
CA PRO A 47 -45.03 -26.08 26.20
C PRO A 47 -44.85 -25.69 27.70
N THR A 48 -45.69 -24.71 28.09
CA THR A 48 -46.32 -24.46 29.41
C THR A 48 -45.54 -23.99 30.65
N SER A 49 -46.24 -23.12 31.40
CA SER A 49 -45.93 -22.43 32.65
C SER A 49 -45.83 -23.34 33.89
N CYS A 50 -45.08 -22.91 34.92
CA CYS A 50 -45.63 -22.48 36.23
C CYS A 50 -44.61 -22.29 37.38
N VAL A 51 -44.77 -21.18 38.11
CA VAL A 51 -44.72 -21.04 39.59
C VAL A 51 -43.40 -21.22 40.37
N PHE A 52 -43.04 -20.18 41.13
CA PHE A 52 -42.11 -20.20 42.28
C PHE A 52 -42.69 -20.95 43.49
N PRO A 53 -41.85 -21.54 44.36
CA PRO A 53 -41.90 -21.06 45.74
C PRO A 53 -40.53 -20.89 46.43
N SER A 54 -40.60 -20.25 47.60
CA SER A 54 -39.50 -19.79 48.45
C SER A 54 -38.94 -20.84 49.45
N PHE A 55 -37.81 -20.46 50.05
CA PHE A 55 -37.00 -21.12 51.10
C PHE A 55 -37.74 -21.94 52.17
N PRO A 56 -36.98 -22.83 52.85
CA PRO A 56 -36.69 -22.50 54.25
C PRO A 56 -35.20 -22.50 54.64
N VAL A 57 -34.90 -21.73 55.68
CA VAL A 57 -33.61 -21.65 56.36
C VAL A 57 -33.42 -22.86 57.28
N CYS A 58 -32.23 -23.47 57.28
CA CYS A 58 -31.76 -24.33 58.37
C CYS A 58 -30.49 -23.73 58.99
N MET A 59 -30.61 -23.26 60.23
CA MET A 59 -29.48 -22.79 61.03
C MET A 59 -28.94 -23.92 61.90
N SER A 60 -27.61 -24.05 61.91
CA SER A 60 -26.74 -24.28 63.09
C SER A 60 -25.65 -25.36 62.87
N LYS A 61 -24.38 -24.96 63.00
CA LYS A 61 -23.65 -25.05 64.28
C LYS A 61 -22.27 -24.40 64.19
N THR A 62 -21.90 -23.71 65.26
CA THR A 62 -20.61 -23.05 65.48
C THR A 62 -19.47 -24.05 65.66
N ARG A 63 -18.33 -23.88 64.97
CA ARG A 63 -17.03 -24.38 65.46
C ARG A 63 -15.84 -23.50 65.08
N TRP A 64 -15.44 -22.69 66.07
CA TRP A 64 -14.10 -22.29 66.49
C TRP A 64 -12.92 -22.32 65.48
N TYR A 65 -12.44 -21.10 65.17
CA TYR A 65 -11.06 -20.64 64.93
C TYR A 65 -10.01 -21.61 64.37
N HIS A 66 -9.51 -21.27 63.17
CA HIS A 66 -8.06 -21.20 62.92
C HIS A 66 -7.75 -19.98 62.04
N THR A 67 -7.22 -18.91 62.65
CA THR A 67 -6.66 -17.76 61.93
C THR A 67 -5.29 -18.11 61.36
N SER A 68 -5.29 -18.71 60.16
CA SER A 68 -4.07 -18.83 59.35
C SER A 68 -3.79 -17.47 58.68
N PRO A 69 -2.60 -16.86 58.86
CA PRO A 69 -2.21 -15.72 58.05
C PRO A 69 -1.89 -16.25 56.65
N CYS A 70 -2.88 -16.27 55.77
CA CYS A 70 -2.69 -16.47 54.34
C CYS A 70 -1.75 -15.37 53.83
N SER A 71 -0.45 -15.66 53.80
CA SER A 71 0.55 -14.74 53.30
C SER A 71 0.10 -14.30 51.91
N PHE A 72 -0.13 -13.00 51.75
CA PHE A 72 -0.43 -12.40 50.45
C PHE A 72 0.86 -12.45 49.64
N LYS A 73 1.24 -13.64 49.16
CA LYS A 73 2.14 -13.81 48.02
C LYS A 73 1.42 -13.18 46.85
N LYS A 74 1.59 -11.87 46.76
CA LYS A 74 1.30 -11.01 45.63
C LYS A 74 2.02 -11.68 44.47
N LYS A 75 1.30 -12.58 43.76
CA LYS A 75 1.68 -12.99 42.42
C LYS A 75 1.64 -11.69 41.65
N GLN A 76 2.80 -11.04 41.61
CA GLN A 76 3.09 -9.95 40.71
C GLN A 76 2.90 -10.59 39.35
N LYS A 77 1.68 -10.46 38.81
CA LYS A 77 1.43 -10.60 37.39
C LYS A 77 2.40 -9.61 36.78
N GLN A 78 3.54 -10.14 36.37
CA GLN A 78 4.49 -9.44 35.55
C GLN A 78 3.64 -8.92 34.41
N VAL A 79 3.53 -7.60 34.32
CA VAL A 79 2.92 -6.97 33.16
C VAL A 79 3.90 -7.28 32.06
N VAL A 80 3.67 -8.42 31.40
CA VAL A 80 4.27 -8.76 30.13
C VAL A 80 3.74 -7.68 29.22
N LEU A 81 4.52 -6.61 29.09
CA LEU A 81 4.36 -5.61 28.05
C LEU A 81 4.13 -6.41 26.77
N PRO A 82 3.01 -6.20 26.06
CA PRO A 82 2.72 -6.96 24.86
C PRO A 82 3.92 -6.81 23.94
N ALA A 83 4.48 -7.93 23.49
CA ALA A 83 5.66 -7.94 22.64
C ALA A 83 5.42 -6.96 21.50
N ARG A 84 6.29 -5.94 21.38
CA ARG A 84 6.13 -4.82 20.45
C ARG A 84 5.82 -5.43 19.08
N PRO A 85 4.70 -5.07 18.43
CA PRO A 85 4.30 -5.75 17.20
C PRO A 85 5.45 -5.67 16.20
N PRO A 86 5.83 -6.78 15.56
CA PRO A 86 7.01 -6.82 14.69
C PRO A 86 6.87 -5.74 13.62
N SER A 87 7.94 -4.95 13.45
CA SER A 87 7.95 -3.87 12.47
C SER A 87 7.63 -4.44 11.09
N THR A 88 6.83 -3.74 10.29
CA THR A 88 6.38 -4.26 8.99
C THR A 88 7.54 -4.66 8.07
N ILE A 89 8.70 -4.01 8.21
CA ILE A 89 9.95 -4.30 7.51
C ILE A 89 10.46 -5.74 7.77
N THR A 90 10.13 -6.35 8.92
CA THR A 90 10.53 -7.72 9.28
C THR A 90 9.94 -8.78 8.33
N TYR A 91 8.85 -8.48 7.60
CA TYR A 91 8.21 -9.36 6.62
C TYR A 91 8.79 -9.26 5.20
N LEU A 92 9.89 -8.53 5.00
CA LEU A 92 10.57 -8.43 3.71
C LEU A 92 11.07 -9.77 3.13
N PRO A 93 11.68 -10.71 3.90
CA PRO A 93 12.14 -12.00 3.35
C PRO A 93 11.00 -12.95 2.97
N ASP A 94 9.78 -12.71 3.46
CA ASP A 94 8.57 -13.48 3.11
C ASP A 94 7.99 -13.07 1.73
N SER A 95 8.58 -12.06 1.09
CA SER A 95 8.10 -11.61 -0.22
C SER A 95 8.42 -12.61 -1.34
N PRO A 96 7.54 -12.74 -2.35
CA PRO A 96 7.83 -13.55 -3.53
C PRO A 96 9.12 -13.07 -4.21
N LYS A 97 10.10 -13.97 -4.37
CA LYS A 97 11.40 -13.70 -5.01
C LYS A 97 11.32 -12.80 -6.27
N PRO A 98 10.44 -13.05 -7.28
CA PRO A 98 10.35 -12.17 -8.44
C PRO A 98 9.89 -10.75 -8.09
N ALA A 99 8.94 -10.59 -7.16
CA ALA A 99 8.49 -9.28 -6.71
C ALA A 99 9.63 -8.52 -6.00
N LEU A 100 10.41 -9.20 -5.16
CA LEU A 100 11.60 -8.61 -4.51
C LEU A 100 12.63 -8.17 -5.55
N TYR A 101 13.05 -9.03 -6.47
CA TYR A 101 14.08 -8.70 -7.46
C TYR A 101 13.67 -7.56 -8.40
N ILE A 102 12.43 -7.58 -8.91
CA ILE A 102 11.89 -6.51 -9.76
C ILE A 102 11.82 -5.19 -8.97
N THR A 103 11.38 -5.23 -7.71
CA THR A 103 11.32 -4.04 -6.85
C THR A 103 12.70 -3.44 -6.59
N LEU A 104 13.71 -4.28 -6.30
CA LEU A 104 15.09 -3.82 -6.10
C LEU A 104 15.72 -3.27 -7.39
N ALA A 105 15.48 -3.89 -8.55
CA ALA A 105 15.91 -3.34 -9.83
C ALA A 105 15.26 -1.96 -10.10
N GLY A 106 14.00 -1.79 -9.72
CA GLY A 106 13.28 -0.52 -9.75
C GLY A 106 13.85 0.59 -8.84
N LEU A 107 14.82 0.31 -7.97
CA LEU A 107 15.50 1.32 -7.16
C LEU A 107 16.69 1.96 -7.89
N ILE A 108 17.18 1.35 -8.98
CA ILE A 108 18.37 1.84 -9.71
C ILE A 108 18.21 3.30 -10.15
N PRO A 109 17.08 3.76 -10.74
CA PRO A 109 16.96 5.15 -11.19
C PRO A 109 16.75 6.16 -10.04
N PHE A 110 16.48 5.71 -8.82
CA PHE A 110 16.57 6.56 -7.63
C PHE A 110 18.02 6.68 -7.14
N ILE A 111 18.77 5.57 -7.06
CA ILE A 111 20.09 5.56 -6.42
C ILE A 111 21.20 6.07 -7.35
N ALA A 112 21.15 5.73 -8.65
CA ALA A 112 22.24 6.03 -9.58
C ALA A 112 22.49 7.54 -9.78
N PRO A 113 21.48 8.42 -9.95
CA PRO A 113 21.71 9.85 -10.13
C PRO A 113 22.48 10.55 -9.00
N PRO A 114 22.07 10.48 -7.70
CA PRO A 114 22.86 11.07 -6.62
C PRO A 114 24.21 10.38 -6.45
N LEU A 115 24.31 9.06 -6.66
CA LEU A 115 25.59 8.35 -6.56
C LEU A 115 26.62 8.89 -7.58
N ILE A 116 26.20 9.11 -8.83
CA ILE A 116 27.05 9.69 -9.87
C ILE A 116 27.51 11.10 -9.46
N MET A 117 26.59 11.96 -8.98
CA MET A 117 26.95 13.30 -8.49
C MET A 117 27.95 13.28 -7.32
N VAL A 118 27.81 12.34 -6.37
CA VAL A 118 28.76 12.16 -5.26
C VAL A 118 30.14 11.71 -5.75
N MET A 119 30.20 10.86 -6.78
CA MET A 119 31.46 10.42 -7.38
C MET A 119 32.13 11.53 -8.20
N THR A 120 31.37 12.31 -8.97
CA THR A 120 31.91 13.38 -9.82
C THR A 120 32.14 14.70 -9.08
N LYS A 121 31.63 14.85 -7.85
CA LYS A 121 31.69 16.10 -7.06
C LYS A 121 31.07 17.30 -7.78
N THR A 122 30.01 17.05 -8.55
CA THR A 122 29.36 18.07 -9.39
C THR A 122 27.86 17.82 -9.41
N TYR A 123 27.06 18.87 -9.29
CA TYR A 123 25.61 18.77 -9.49
C TYR A 123 25.28 18.77 -10.99
N ILE A 124 24.42 17.86 -11.42
CA ILE A 124 24.07 17.66 -12.85
C ILE A 124 22.54 17.73 -12.98
N PRO A 125 21.97 18.87 -13.42
CA PRO A 125 20.52 19.08 -13.44
C PRO A 125 19.74 18.01 -14.21
N GLU A 126 20.29 17.48 -15.29
CA GLU A 126 19.65 16.44 -16.11
C GLU A 126 19.53 15.10 -15.36
N LEU A 127 20.49 14.77 -14.50
CA LEU A 127 20.43 13.60 -13.64
C LEU A 127 19.38 13.78 -12.53
N ALA A 128 19.29 14.96 -11.92
CA ALA A 128 18.22 15.26 -10.96
C ALA A 128 16.83 15.29 -11.62
N PHE A 129 16.71 15.81 -12.85
CA PHE A 129 15.47 15.79 -13.63
C PHE A 129 15.03 14.37 -13.96
N THR A 130 15.93 13.51 -14.46
CA THR A 130 15.58 12.11 -14.78
C THR A 130 15.19 11.31 -13.54
N GLN A 131 15.85 11.54 -12.40
CA GLN A 131 15.47 10.98 -11.11
C GLN A 131 14.08 11.44 -10.65
N MET A 132 13.79 12.74 -10.76
CA MET A 132 12.49 13.33 -10.43
C MET A 132 11.38 12.77 -11.33
N ALA A 133 11.60 12.76 -12.65
CA ALA A 133 10.65 12.22 -13.63
C ALA A 133 10.38 10.73 -13.41
N TYR A 134 11.39 9.93 -13.02
CA TYR A 134 11.20 8.55 -12.62
C TYR A 134 10.37 8.43 -11.34
N GLY A 135 10.66 9.25 -10.31
CA GLY A 135 9.88 9.29 -9.08
C GLY A 135 8.42 9.69 -9.30
N ALA A 136 8.16 10.68 -10.15
CA ALA A 136 6.81 11.06 -10.57
C ALA A 136 6.12 9.90 -11.32
N SER A 137 6.81 9.22 -12.24
CA SER A 137 6.27 8.07 -12.97
C SER A 137 5.92 6.91 -12.03
N PHE A 138 6.81 6.58 -11.09
CA PHE A 138 6.61 5.57 -10.06
C PHE A 138 5.45 5.94 -9.13
N LEU A 139 5.35 7.21 -8.71
CA LEU A 139 4.26 7.73 -7.90
C LEU A 139 2.91 7.59 -8.61
N SER A 140 2.82 7.91 -9.91
CA SER A 140 1.60 7.68 -10.70
C SER A 140 1.24 6.19 -10.78
N PHE A 141 2.23 5.31 -10.92
CA PHE A 141 2.02 3.85 -10.88
C PHE A 141 1.45 3.37 -9.54
N LEU A 142 1.82 3.98 -8.39
CA LEU A 142 1.21 3.64 -7.09
C LEU A 142 -0.31 3.82 -7.10
N GLY A 143 -0.82 4.86 -7.77
CA GLY A 143 -2.26 5.05 -7.97
C GLY A 143 -2.91 3.86 -8.70
N GLY A 144 -2.29 3.42 -9.80
CA GLY A 144 -2.77 2.27 -10.58
C GLY A 144 -2.81 0.95 -9.79
N VAL A 145 -1.87 0.71 -8.88
CA VAL A 145 -1.86 -0.52 -8.06
C VAL A 145 -3.10 -0.64 -7.16
N ARG A 146 -3.68 0.48 -6.71
CA ARG A 146 -4.92 0.46 -5.91
C ARG A 146 -6.11 -0.09 -6.69
N TRP A 147 -6.21 0.20 -7.99
CA TRP A 147 -7.22 -0.41 -8.87
C TRP A 147 -7.01 -1.92 -8.99
N GLY A 148 -5.76 -2.36 -9.19
CA GLY A 148 -5.42 -3.78 -9.26
C GLY A 148 -5.80 -4.58 -8.02
N PHE A 149 -5.82 -3.96 -6.83
CA PHE A 149 -6.29 -4.61 -5.60
C PHE A 149 -7.82 -4.50 -5.38
N ALA A 150 -8.48 -3.47 -5.92
CA ALA A 150 -9.92 -3.24 -5.72
C ALA A 150 -10.83 -3.95 -6.73
N LEU A 151 -10.33 -4.28 -7.92
CA LEU A 151 -11.10 -4.92 -8.99
C LEU A 151 -11.47 -6.41 -8.78
N PRO A 152 -10.68 -7.25 -8.10
CA PRO A 152 -11.04 -8.65 -7.88
C PRO A 152 -12.34 -8.83 -7.07
N GLU A 153 -13.19 -9.76 -7.48
CA GLU A 153 -14.41 -10.11 -6.75
C GLU A 153 -14.08 -10.57 -5.32
N GLY A 154 -14.84 -10.07 -4.34
CA GLY A 154 -14.58 -10.34 -2.92
C GLY A 154 -13.37 -9.61 -2.33
N SER A 155 -12.75 -8.66 -3.05
CA SER A 155 -11.64 -7.86 -2.51
C SER A 155 -12.03 -7.17 -1.17
N PRO A 156 -11.14 -7.21 -0.15
CA PRO A 156 -11.34 -6.45 1.09
C PRO A 156 -11.38 -4.92 0.88
N ALA A 157 -10.85 -4.43 -0.24
CA ALA A 157 -10.95 -3.03 -0.62
C ALA A 157 -11.96 -2.88 -1.77
N LYS A 158 -13.24 -2.77 -1.42
CA LYS A 158 -14.31 -2.55 -2.39
C LYS A 158 -14.03 -1.33 -3.30
N PRO A 159 -14.49 -1.33 -4.56
CA PRO A 159 -14.36 -0.21 -5.49
C PRO A 159 -15.30 0.97 -5.16
N ASP A 160 -15.34 1.36 -3.88
CA ASP A 160 -16.13 2.48 -3.37
C ASP A 160 -15.43 3.81 -3.73
N TYR A 161 -16.21 4.90 -3.85
CA TYR A 161 -15.70 6.22 -4.24
C TYR A 161 -14.47 6.69 -3.45
N LEU A 162 -14.43 6.45 -2.13
CA LEU A 162 -13.26 6.81 -1.31
C LEU A 162 -12.02 5.99 -1.67
N ASN A 163 -12.17 4.71 -1.99
CA ASN A 163 -11.04 3.87 -2.40
C ASN A 163 -10.53 4.27 -3.79
N LEU A 164 -11.42 4.60 -4.73
CA LEU A 164 -11.03 4.99 -6.08
C LEU A 164 -10.49 6.43 -6.12
N ALA A 165 -11.08 7.39 -5.40
CA ALA A 165 -10.57 8.77 -5.33
C ALA A 165 -9.15 8.83 -4.76
N ASN A 166 -8.85 8.02 -3.73
CA ASN A 166 -7.49 7.92 -3.17
C ASN A 166 -6.43 7.35 -4.14
N SER A 167 -6.84 6.73 -5.25
CA SER A 167 -5.93 6.33 -6.33
C SER A 167 -5.50 7.49 -7.23
N ALA A 168 -6.29 8.58 -7.27
CA ALA A 168 -6.00 9.76 -8.08
C ALA A 168 -4.95 10.66 -7.40
N THR A 169 -4.89 10.70 -6.06
CA THR A 169 -3.96 11.55 -5.32
C THR A 169 -2.49 11.38 -5.76
N PRO A 170 -1.92 10.16 -5.89
CA PRO A 170 -0.56 9.98 -6.40
C PRO A 170 -0.37 10.50 -7.84
N VAL A 171 -1.37 10.30 -8.71
CA VAL A 171 -1.36 10.76 -10.10
C VAL A 171 -1.36 12.28 -10.18
N VAL A 172 -2.15 12.95 -9.33
CA VAL A 172 -2.21 14.42 -9.26
C VAL A 172 -0.89 15.02 -8.76
N PHE A 173 -0.27 14.45 -7.72
CA PHE A 173 1.05 14.90 -7.26
C PHE A 173 2.15 14.67 -8.33
N SER A 174 2.10 13.53 -9.03
CA SER A 174 2.99 13.23 -10.16
C SER A 174 2.84 14.26 -11.29
N TRP A 175 1.60 14.56 -11.69
CA TRP A 175 1.32 15.55 -12.73
C TRP A 175 1.80 16.95 -12.36
N PHE A 176 1.55 17.41 -11.12
CA PHE A 176 2.07 18.70 -10.65
C PHE A 176 3.60 18.74 -10.57
N ALA A 177 4.27 17.68 -10.14
CA ALA A 177 5.73 17.63 -10.15
C ALA A 177 6.33 17.78 -11.56
N ILE A 178 5.67 17.22 -12.58
CA ILE A 178 6.07 17.40 -13.99
C ILE A 178 5.75 18.81 -14.48
N LEU A 179 4.59 19.39 -14.13
CA LEU A 179 4.24 20.76 -14.50
C LEU A 179 5.20 21.82 -13.91
N PHE A 180 5.65 21.61 -12.67
CA PHE A 180 6.58 22.49 -11.99
C PHE A 180 8.06 22.10 -12.17
N SER A 181 8.41 21.29 -13.19
CA SER A 181 9.77 20.77 -13.35
C SER A 181 10.85 21.82 -13.63
N GLU A 182 10.47 23.05 -13.99
CA GLU A 182 11.38 24.20 -14.06
C GLU A 182 11.98 24.52 -12.68
N GLY A 183 11.14 24.45 -11.63
CA GLY A 183 11.55 24.42 -10.23
C GLY A 183 11.90 23.00 -9.81
N LEU A 184 13.08 22.51 -10.19
CA LEU A 184 13.43 21.11 -9.98
C LEU A 184 13.48 20.71 -8.49
N SER A 185 13.82 21.64 -7.59
CA SER A 185 13.79 21.40 -6.14
C SER A 185 12.36 21.23 -5.64
N GLU A 186 11.47 22.10 -6.10
CA GLU A 186 10.04 22.15 -5.79
C GLU A 186 9.33 20.90 -6.32
N ALA A 187 9.63 20.49 -7.55
CA ALA A 187 9.17 19.24 -8.17
C ALA A 187 9.60 18.00 -7.37
N ILE A 188 10.86 17.93 -6.94
CA ILE A 188 11.35 16.84 -6.07
C ILE A 188 10.60 16.82 -4.73
N VAL A 189 10.37 17.98 -4.11
CA VAL A 189 9.60 18.09 -2.86
C VAL A 189 8.14 17.63 -3.05
N LEU A 190 7.50 17.97 -4.18
CA LEU A 190 6.16 17.47 -4.52
C LEU A 190 6.13 15.94 -4.67
N VAL A 191 7.14 15.34 -5.30
CA VAL A 191 7.27 13.87 -5.39
C VAL A 191 7.46 13.25 -4.01
N ILE A 192 8.31 13.82 -3.14
CA ILE A 192 8.50 13.36 -1.76
C ILE A 192 7.18 13.38 -0.99
N ILE A 193 6.43 14.49 -1.03
CA ILE A 193 5.15 14.63 -0.34
C ILE A 193 4.13 13.62 -0.89
N GLY A 194 4.04 13.49 -2.21
CA GLY A 194 3.16 12.52 -2.86
C GLY A 194 3.48 11.08 -2.48
N LEU A 195 4.76 10.69 -2.42
CA LEU A 195 5.19 9.36 -1.96
C LEU A 195 4.84 9.11 -0.50
N GLY A 196 5.01 10.11 0.37
CA GLY A 196 4.63 10.03 1.78
C GLY A 196 3.12 9.86 1.97
N ILE A 197 2.30 10.62 1.23
CA ILE A 197 0.84 10.49 1.23
C ILE A 197 0.42 9.13 0.68
N ALA A 198 1.01 8.67 -0.43
CA ALA A 198 0.71 7.37 -1.02
C ALA A 198 1.02 6.23 -0.03
N LEU A 199 2.18 6.26 0.63
CA LEU A 199 2.55 5.27 1.65
C LEU A 199 1.59 5.29 2.84
N HIS A 200 1.27 6.48 3.36
CA HIS A 200 0.32 6.62 4.47
C HIS A 200 -1.04 6.02 4.09
N VAL A 201 -1.53 6.36 2.91
CA VAL A 201 -2.81 5.88 2.37
C VAL A 201 -2.81 4.36 2.13
N GLU A 202 -1.70 3.76 1.69
CA GLU A 202 -1.58 2.30 1.57
C GLU A 202 -1.51 1.59 2.92
N LEU A 203 -0.82 2.15 3.92
CA LEU A 203 -0.66 1.53 5.23
C LEU A 203 -1.92 1.63 6.09
N PHE A 204 -2.63 2.77 6.07
CA PHE A 204 -3.76 3.04 6.95
C PHE A 204 -5.13 2.71 6.32
N LEU A 205 -5.36 2.96 5.03
CA LEU A 205 -6.64 2.67 4.39
C LEU A 205 -6.73 1.24 3.81
N LEU A 206 -5.62 0.52 3.68
CA LEU A 206 -5.59 -0.89 3.25
C LEU A 206 -4.88 -1.80 4.28
N PRO A 207 -5.47 -2.01 5.47
CA PRO A 207 -4.94 -2.96 6.44
C PRO A 207 -4.86 -4.40 5.88
N HIS A 208 -5.64 -4.71 4.84
CA HIS A 208 -5.70 -6.02 4.18
C HIS A 208 -4.59 -6.31 3.16
N TYR A 209 -3.69 -5.37 2.84
CA TYR A 209 -2.50 -5.73 2.05
C TYR A 209 -1.63 -6.75 2.80
N PRO A 210 -1.04 -7.74 2.12
CA PRO A 210 -0.16 -8.70 2.77
C PRO A 210 1.09 -7.99 3.30
N ASN A 211 1.59 -8.42 4.46
CA ASN A 211 2.63 -7.68 5.18
C ASN A 211 3.94 -7.55 4.39
N TRP A 212 4.30 -8.56 3.59
CA TRP A 212 5.47 -8.50 2.69
C TRP A 212 5.36 -7.37 1.65
N PHE A 213 4.15 -7.07 1.17
CA PHE A 213 3.93 -6.01 0.19
C PHE A 213 4.08 -4.63 0.86
N LYS A 214 3.48 -4.45 2.04
CA LYS A 214 3.69 -3.25 2.86
C LYS A 214 5.18 -3.05 3.21
N ALA A 215 5.91 -4.12 3.49
CA ALA A 215 7.35 -4.08 3.74
C ALA A 215 8.14 -3.56 2.53
N LEU A 216 7.86 -4.08 1.33
CA LEU A 216 8.46 -3.61 0.08
C LEU A 216 8.11 -2.13 -0.19
N ARG A 217 6.86 -1.72 0.03
CA ARG A 217 6.43 -0.32 -0.14
C ARG A 217 7.21 0.62 0.78
N ILE A 218 7.27 0.32 2.08
CA ILE A 218 8.06 1.08 3.06
C ILE A 218 9.53 1.19 2.63
N LEU A 219 10.16 0.06 2.25
CA LEU A 219 11.55 0.04 1.80
C LEU A 219 11.77 0.97 0.59
N VAL A 220 10.94 0.85 -0.45
CA VAL A 220 11.10 1.65 -1.67
C VAL A 220 10.90 3.13 -1.39
N THR A 221 9.87 3.49 -0.63
CA THR A 221 9.62 4.90 -0.29
C THR A 221 10.70 5.51 0.59
N LEU A 222 11.31 4.74 1.52
CA LEU A 222 12.45 5.21 2.30
C LEU A 222 13.69 5.42 1.42
N VAL A 223 14.01 4.45 0.54
CA VAL A 223 15.15 4.58 -0.39
C VAL A 223 14.97 5.77 -1.33
N ALA A 224 13.78 5.94 -1.91
CA ALA A 224 13.46 7.09 -2.76
C ALA A 224 13.54 8.41 -1.98
N PHE A 225 13.00 8.48 -0.76
CA PHE A 225 13.09 9.66 0.11
C PHE A 225 14.53 10.06 0.39
N PHE A 226 15.38 9.15 0.89
CA PHE A 226 16.78 9.46 1.17
C PHE A 226 17.57 9.80 -0.09
N SER A 227 17.30 9.11 -1.21
CA SER A 227 17.87 9.43 -2.53
C SER A 227 17.56 10.88 -2.96
N PHE A 228 16.30 11.31 -2.85
CA PHE A 228 15.92 12.68 -3.18
C PHE A 228 16.50 13.71 -2.21
N VAL A 229 16.50 13.43 -0.90
CA VAL A 229 17.13 14.32 0.10
C VAL A 229 18.61 14.49 -0.18
N VAL A 230 19.34 13.42 -0.52
CA VAL A 230 20.74 13.53 -0.96
C VAL A 230 20.83 14.42 -2.20
N THR A 231 19.99 14.22 -3.21
CA THR A 231 20.03 15.00 -4.46
C THR A 231 19.79 16.50 -4.23
N LEU A 232 18.89 16.86 -3.30
CA LEU A 232 18.68 18.24 -2.88
C LEU A 232 19.93 18.80 -2.18
N LEU A 233 20.51 18.07 -1.22
CA LEU A 233 21.75 18.49 -0.54
C LEU A 233 22.94 18.66 -1.52
N LEU A 234 23.04 17.83 -2.56
CA LEU A 234 24.11 17.95 -3.55
C LEU A 234 23.99 19.20 -4.43
N LYS A 235 22.78 19.74 -4.61
CA LYS A 235 22.56 21.04 -5.28
C LYS A 235 23.15 22.20 -4.47
N ASP A 236 23.07 22.12 -3.14
CA ASP A 236 23.58 23.16 -2.24
C ASP A 236 25.09 23.05 -2.00
N ILE A 237 25.67 21.84 -2.12
CA ILE A 237 27.08 21.56 -1.80
C ILE A 237 28.01 21.64 -3.02
N TYR A 238 27.55 21.24 -4.22
CA TYR A 238 28.42 21.14 -5.40
C TYR A 238 28.13 22.22 -6.45
N PRO A 239 29.16 22.68 -7.19
CA PRO A 239 28.95 23.57 -8.31
C PRO A 239 28.08 22.89 -9.36
N GLU A 240 27.16 23.67 -9.94
CA GLU A 240 26.27 23.22 -11.00
C GLU A 240 27.02 23.08 -12.32
N LYS A 241 26.89 21.91 -12.96
CA LYS A 241 27.43 21.66 -14.29
C LYS A 241 26.54 22.28 -15.37
N GLY A 242 26.47 23.61 -15.40
CA GLY A 242 25.74 24.32 -16.43
C GLY A 242 26.32 24.05 -17.83
N PRO A 243 25.48 23.82 -18.85
CA PRO A 243 25.92 23.90 -20.24
C PRO A 243 26.36 25.35 -20.56
N LYS A 244 27.47 25.48 -21.29
CA LYS A 244 27.86 26.71 -21.97
C LYS A 244 27.25 26.76 -23.37
#